data_AF-A0AA36MD46-F1
#
_entry.id   AF-A0AA36MD46-F1
#
_cell.length_a   1.000
_cell.length_b   1.000
_cell.length_c   1.000
_cell.angle_alpha   90.00
_cell.angle_beta   90.00
_cell.angle_gamma   90.00
#
_symmetry.space_group_name_H-M   'P 1'
#
loop_
_entity.id
_entity.type
_entity.pdbx_description
1 polymer ?
#
loop_
_entity_poly.entity_id
_entity_poly.type
_entity_poly.pdbx_seq_one_letter_code
_entity_poly.pdbx_strand_id
1 'polypeptide(L)'
;EKRFTSSPLALNAPVLYPPPSKQYSLDVTTRRRLVKAHAILMVLAWFFFIPTAFLFARFLKAAFRGVKPCGVALWFQVHRVSNLIGIAMMVASFVCILVCKDWRWTGPGSSSKYWTQIHTLLGLISLILAWLQPFGSLLRCAPVHPLRRMFNWSHRLIGVVAFALATAATAITALQFKIWQQHELQLVLVLSPSVILITLVVLFIFLNSTVDRHDHDKGNGDP
;
A
#
# COMPACT_ATOMS: atom_id res chain seq x y z
N GLU A 1 47.49 -13.15 -24.77
CA GLU A 1 46.50 -13.47 -25.82
C GLU A 1 45.46 -14.43 -25.24
N LYS A 2 44.27 -13.95 -24.88
CA LYS A 2 43.20 -14.77 -24.25
C LYS A 2 42.35 -15.37 -25.36
N ARG A 3 42.46 -16.68 -25.57
CA ARG A 3 41.72 -17.44 -26.57
C ARG A 3 40.26 -17.60 -26.13
N PHE A 4 39.35 -16.88 -26.77
CA PHE A 4 37.91 -17.14 -26.67
C PHE A 4 37.58 -18.39 -27.50
N THR A 5 37.20 -19.49 -26.84
CA THR A 5 36.60 -20.63 -27.52
C THR A 5 35.09 -20.46 -27.50
N SER A 6 34.53 -19.95 -28.59
CA SER A 6 33.08 -19.99 -28.85
C SER A 6 32.68 -21.45 -29.12
N SER A 7 32.07 -22.11 -28.13
CA SER A 7 31.36 -23.37 -28.38
C SER A 7 30.21 -23.09 -29.35
N PRO A 8 30.09 -23.86 -30.46
CA PRO A 8 28.98 -23.68 -31.39
C PRO A 8 27.68 -24.12 -30.70
N LEU A 9 26.67 -23.26 -30.81
CA LEU A 9 25.27 -23.54 -30.49
C LEU A 9 24.88 -24.94 -30.98
N ALA A 10 24.59 -25.83 -30.03
CA ALA A 10 24.09 -27.16 -30.31
C ALA A 10 22.67 -27.05 -30.93
N LEU A 11 22.61 -26.96 -32.26
CA LEU A 11 21.39 -26.79 -33.04
C LEU A 11 20.54 -28.08 -33.14
N ASN A 12 20.97 -29.18 -32.51
CA ASN A 12 20.33 -30.50 -32.63
C ASN A 12 20.08 -31.21 -31.29
N ALA A 13 19.94 -30.47 -30.19
CA ALA A 13 19.48 -31.10 -28.95
C ALA A 13 18.01 -31.55 -29.11
N PRO A 14 17.67 -32.84 -28.95
CA PRO A 14 16.28 -33.26 -28.95
C PRO A 14 15.55 -32.50 -27.85
N VAL A 15 14.41 -31.88 -28.19
CA VAL A 15 13.55 -31.17 -27.24
C VAL A 15 12.95 -32.21 -26.30
N LEU A 16 13.69 -32.51 -25.23
CA LEU A 16 13.28 -33.41 -24.18
C LEU A 16 12.33 -32.64 -23.25
N TYR A 17 11.05 -32.99 -23.31
CA TYR A 17 9.98 -32.62 -22.37
C TYR A 17 9.49 -31.15 -22.40
N PRO A 18 8.18 -30.90 -22.11
CA PRO A 18 7.76 -29.56 -21.71
C PRO A 18 8.61 -29.15 -20.49
N PRO A 19 8.95 -27.85 -20.35
CA PRO A 19 9.72 -27.39 -19.20
C PRO A 19 9.02 -27.88 -17.92
N PRO A 20 9.77 -28.42 -16.93
CA PRO A 20 9.15 -28.93 -15.71
C PRO A 20 8.27 -27.82 -15.14
N SER A 21 6.98 -28.13 -14.97
CA SER A 21 6.05 -27.22 -14.30
C SER A 21 6.72 -26.74 -13.02
N LYS A 22 6.81 -25.41 -12.79
CA LYS A 22 7.48 -24.85 -11.59
C LYS A 22 7.01 -25.62 -10.36
N GLN A 23 7.90 -26.46 -9.83
CA GLN A 23 7.57 -27.31 -8.70
C GLN A 23 7.59 -26.42 -7.45
N TYR A 24 6.42 -26.29 -6.85
CA TYR A 24 6.26 -25.58 -5.59
C TYR A 24 6.33 -26.56 -4.42
N SER A 25 6.88 -26.13 -3.29
CA SER A 25 6.98 -26.98 -2.09
C SER A 25 5.61 -27.25 -1.46
N LEU A 26 4.70 -26.28 -1.57
CA LEU A 26 3.35 -26.33 -1.03
C LEU A 26 2.33 -26.81 -2.07
N ASP A 27 1.33 -27.54 -1.60
CA ASP A 27 0.20 -27.97 -2.42
C ASP A 27 -0.64 -26.78 -2.92
N VAL A 28 -1.43 -27.02 -3.97
CA VAL A 28 -2.23 -25.99 -4.64
C VAL A 28 -3.27 -25.35 -3.72
N THR A 29 -3.86 -26.12 -2.80
CA THR A 29 -4.89 -25.64 -1.87
C THR A 29 -4.29 -24.69 -0.85
N THR A 30 -3.17 -25.07 -0.23
CA THR A 30 -2.44 -24.23 0.72
C THR A 30 -1.98 -22.93 0.06
N ARG A 31 -1.40 -23.02 -1.14
CA ARG A 31 -1.00 -21.81 -1.90
C ARG A 31 -2.17 -20.89 -2.21
N ARG A 32 -3.33 -21.44 -2.61
CA ARG A 32 -4.54 -20.65 -2.85
C ARG A 32 -5.03 -19.94 -1.58
N ARG A 33 -4.96 -20.60 -0.42
CA ARG A 33 -5.29 -19.99 0.88
C ARG A 33 -4.34 -18.84 1.21
N LEU A 34 -3.03 -19.01 1.01
CA LEU A 34 -2.03 -17.97 1.23
C LEU A 34 -2.22 -16.76 0.31
N VAL A 35 -2.56 -16.96 -0.97
CA VAL A 35 -2.88 -15.86 -1.90
C VAL A 35 -4.13 -15.09 -1.43
N LYS A 36 -5.17 -15.79 -0.99
CA LYS A 36 -6.38 -15.15 -0.46
C LYS A 36 -6.10 -14.37 0.82
N ALA A 37 -5.35 -14.95 1.76
CA ALA A 37 -4.93 -14.29 2.99
C ALA A 37 -4.11 -13.03 2.69
N HIS A 38 -3.14 -13.12 1.76
CA HIS A 38 -2.36 -11.98 1.29
C HIS A 38 -3.27 -10.85 0.79
N ALA A 39 -4.20 -11.16 -0.11
CA ALA A 39 -5.11 -10.17 -0.69
C ALA A 39 -6.03 -9.52 0.36
N ILE A 40 -6.63 -10.31 1.26
CA ILE A 40 -7.50 -9.79 2.33
C ILE A 40 -6.71 -8.86 3.26
N LEU A 41 -5.53 -9.29 3.72
CA LEU A 41 -4.69 -8.51 4.61
C LEU A 41 -4.23 -7.20 3.97
N MET A 42 -3.85 -7.22 2.67
CA MET A 42 -3.48 -6.00 1.95
C MET A 42 -4.66 -5.03 1.81
N VAL A 43 -5.87 -5.53 1.50
CA VAL A 43 -7.05 -4.67 1.38
C VAL A 43 -7.40 -4.03 2.72
N LEU A 44 -7.40 -4.79 3.81
CA LEU A 44 -7.66 -4.24 5.15
C LEU A 44 -6.59 -3.25 5.59
N ALA A 45 -5.31 -3.56 5.36
CA ALA A 45 -4.23 -2.63 5.68
C ALA A 45 -4.38 -1.32 4.90
N TRP A 46 -4.41 -1.39 3.57
CA TRP A 46 -4.36 -0.23 2.69
C TRP A 46 -5.67 0.54 2.58
N PHE A 47 -6.83 -0.09 2.73
CA PHE A 47 -8.11 0.59 2.52
C PHE A 47 -8.97 0.76 3.77
N PHE A 48 -8.53 0.24 4.92
CA PHE A 48 -9.19 0.49 6.20
C PHE A 48 -8.27 1.17 7.21
N PHE A 49 -7.16 0.54 7.58
CA PHE A 49 -6.28 1.06 8.63
C PHE A 49 -5.48 2.30 8.22
N ILE A 50 -4.84 2.29 7.04
CA ILE A 50 -4.08 3.45 6.57
C ILE A 50 -4.98 4.68 6.32
N PRO A 51 -6.16 4.57 5.68
CA PRO A 51 -7.07 5.69 5.51
C PRO A 51 -7.59 6.23 6.85
N THR A 52 -7.90 5.36 7.81
CA THR A 52 -8.29 5.77 9.17
C THR A 52 -7.21 6.65 9.79
N ALA A 53 -5.94 6.24 9.71
CA ALA A 53 -4.83 7.03 10.23
C ALA A 53 -4.68 8.40 9.54
N PHE A 54 -4.91 8.45 8.22
CA PHE A 54 -4.86 9.66 7.42
C PHE A 54 -6.01 10.62 7.77
N LEU A 55 -7.25 10.12 7.81
CA LEU A 55 -8.45 10.92 8.09
C LEU A 55 -8.37 11.60 9.47
N PHE A 56 -7.93 10.85 10.49
CA PHE A 56 -7.75 11.38 11.84
C PHE A 56 -6.68 12.47 11.89
N ALA A 57 -5.54 12.27 11.21
CA ALA A 57 -4.45 13.24 11.21
C ALA A 57 -4.78 14.51 10.42
N ARG A 58 -5.61 14.41 9.36
CA ARG A 58 -5.87 15.52 8.43
C ARG A 58 -7.12 16.32 8.74
N PHE A 59 -8.23 15.65 9.04
CA PHE A 59 -9.56 16.28 9.14
C PHE A 59 -10.03 16.34 10.59
N LEU A 60 -9.82 15.27 11.37
CA LEU A 60 -10.35 15.20 12.74
C LEU A 60 -9.39 15.79 13.80
N LYS A 61 -8.26 16.34 13.37
CA LYS A 61 -7.28 16.97 14.28
C LYS A 61 -7.87 18.13 15.08
N ALA A 62 -8.74 18.95 14.46
CA ALA A 62 -9.39 20.09 15.11
C ALA A 62 -10.48 19.62 16.11
N ALA A 63 -11.33 18.69 15.69
CA ALA A 63 -12.41 18.14 16.50
C ALA A 63 -11.93 17.48 17.81
N PHE A 64 -10.73 16.91 17.82
CA PHE A 64 -10.19 16.19 18.98
C PHE A 64 -9.01 16.89 19.68
N ARG A 65 -8.84 18.21 19.55
CA ARG A 65 -7.73 18.94 20.22
C ARG A 65 -7.78 18.86 21.75
N GLY A 66 -8.98 18.83 22.33
CA GLY A 66 -9.19 18.75 23.79
C GLY A 66 -9.15 17.35 24.38
N VAL A 67 -9.24 16.31 23.55
CA VAL A 67 -9.36 14.91 24.01
C VAL A 67 -7.97 14.27 24.05
N LYS A 68 -7.44 14.06 25.26
CA LYS A 68 -6.09 13.52 25.49
C LYS A 68 -6.11 12.28 26.39
N PRO A 69 -6.57 11.12 25.89
CA PRO A 69 -6.39 9.88 26.64
C PRO A 69 -4.89 9.64 26.84
N CYS A 70 -4.47 9.47 28.09
CA CYS A 70 -3.08 9.29 28.49
C CYS A 70 -2.15 10.47 28.12
N GLY A 71 -2.66 11.71 28.13
CA GLY A 71 -1.85 12.92 27.93
C GLY A 71 -1.44 13.21 26.48
N VAL A 72 -1.80 12.34 25.53
CA VAL A 72 -1.51 12.48 24.10
C VAL A 72 -2.80 12.74 23.33
N ALA A 73 -2.77 13.66 22.37
CA ALA A 73 -3.95 13.98 21.56
C ALA A 73 -4.50 12.73 20.85
N LEU A 74 -5.83 12.52 20.95
CA LEU A 74 -6.50 11.32 20.43
C LEU A 74 -6.19 11.07 18.94
N TRP A 75 -6.21 12.11 18.11
CA TRP A 75 -5.89 11.98 16.68
C TRP A 75 -4.50 11.35 16.44
N PHE A 76 -3.53 11.65 17.31
CA PHE A 76 -2.17 11.15 17.19
C PHE A 76 -2.06 9.70 17.67
N GLN A 77 -2.86 9.32 18.68
CA GLN A 77 -2.95 7.93 19.12
C GLN A 77 -3.60 7.05 18.05
N VAL A 78 -4.76 7.47 17.52
CA VAL A 78 -5.43 6.74 16.43
C VAL A 78 -4.52 6.64 15.22
N HIS A 79 -3.86 7.73 14.82
CA HIS A 79 -2.89 7.71 13.72
C HIS A 79 -1.78 6.66 13.94
N ARG A 80 -1.17 6.60 15.13
CA ARG A 80 -0.10 5.65 15.43
C ARG A 80 -0.58 4.21 15.47
N VAL A 81 -1.66 3.95 16.20
CA VAL A 81 -2.20 2.59 16.39
C VAL A 81 -2.70 2.02 15.07
N SER A 82 -3.46 2.81 14.29
CA SER A 82 -3.93 2.37 12.97
C SER A 82 -2.78 2.10 12.00
N ASN A 83 -1.74 2.95 11.95
CA ASN A 83 -0.55 2.67 11.13
C ASN A 83 0.19 1.42 11.60
N LEU A 84 0.33 1.19 12.91
CA LEU A 84 1.01 0.01 13.44
C LEU A 84 0.29 -1.28 13.07
N ILE A 85 -1.05 -1.31 13.23
CA ILE A 85 -1.87 -2.46 12.82
C ILE A 85 -1.76 -2.67 11.30
N GLY A 86 -1.87 -1.60 10.51
CA GLY A 86 -1.72 -1.67 9.06
C GLY A 86 -0.37 -2.25 8.63
N ILE A 87 0.74 -1.78 9.22
CA ILE A 87 2.08 -2.29 8.95
C ILE A 87 2.21 -3.77 9.37
N ALA A 88 1.68 -4.16 10.53
CA ALA A 88 1.72 -5.56 10.96
C ALA A 88 0.98 -6.49 9.97
N MET A 89 -0.18 -6.04 9.47
CA MET A 89 -0.93 -6.77 8.42
C MET A 89 -0.15 -6.84 7.10
N MET A 90 0.52 -5.76 6.71
CA MET A 90 1.37 -5.72 5.51
C MET A 90 2.54 -6.71 5.62
N VAL A 91 3.21 -6.77 6.78
CA VAL A 91 4.30 -7.73 7.04
C VAL A 91 3.78 -9.16 6.96
N ALA A 92 2.70 -9.48 7.68
CA ALA A 92 2.08 -10.80 7.65
C ALA A 92 1.68 -11.21 6.22
N SER A 93 1.08 -10.28 5.48
CA SER A 93 0.67 -10.48 4.10
C SER A 93 1.85 -10.70 3.15
N PHE A 94 2.95 -9.97 3.34
CA PHE A 94 4.17 -10.15 2.58
C PHE A 94 4.79 -11.52 2.81
N VAL A 95 4.82 -11.99 4.07
CA VAL A 95 5.26 -13.36 4.41
C VAL A 95 4.37 -14.40 3.72
N CYS A 96 3.04 -14.23 3.74
CA CYS A 96 2.12 -15.17 3.06
C CYS A 96 2.46 -15.34 1.57
N ILE A 97 2.72 -14.24 0.85
CA ILE A 97 3.01 -14.33 -0.59
C ILE A 97 4.42 -14.86 -0.87
N LEU A 98 5.42 -14.54 -0.03
CA LEU A 98 6.76 -15.12 -0.15
C LEU A 98 6.73 -16.63 0.04
N VAL A 99 6.08 -17.12 1.10
CA VAL A 99 5.91 -18.56 1.36
C VAL A 99 5.15 -19.24 0.22
N CYS A 100 4.06 -18.64 -0.27
CA CYS A 100 3.29 -19.16 -1.41
C CYS A 100 4.11 -19.29 -2.70
N LYS A 101 5.13 -18.45 -2.87
CA LYS A 101 6.01 -18.43 -4.05
C LYS A 101 7.33 -19.16 -3.82
N ASP A 102 7.49 -19.87 -2.71
CA ASP A 102 8.75 -20.49 -2.26
C ASP A 102 9.92 -19.50 -2.28
N TRP A 103 9.69 -18.27 -1.80
CA TRP A 103 10.70 -17.22 -1.73
C TRP A 103 11.29 -16.78 -3.10
N ARG A 104 10.65 -17.19 -4.20
CA ARG A 104 11.10 -16.84 -5.55
C ARG A 104 10.64 -15.46 -5.95
N TRP A 105 11.54 -14.69 -6.56
CA TRP A 105 11.23 -13.41 -7.17
C TRP A 105 10.24 -13.55 -8.34
N THR A 106 9.19 -12.72 -8.34
CA THR A 106 8.17 -12.70 -9.40
C THR A 106 8.01 -11.34 -10.08
N GLY A 107 8.86 -10.38 -9.74
CA GLY A 107 8.88 -9.04 -10.34
C GLY A 107 9.61 -8.98 -11.68
N PRO A 108 10.00 -7.77 -12.13
CA PRO A 108 10.75 -7.56 -13.36
C PRO A 108 12.00 -8.44 -13.45
N GLY A 109 12.27 -8.98 -14.64
CA GLY A 109 13.37 -9.91 -14.88
C GLY A 109 13.08 -11.37 -14.49
N SER A 110 11.90 -11.68 -13.94
CA SER A 110 11.47 -13.07 -13.72
C SER A 110 10.73 -13.65 -14.93
N SER A 111 10.55 -14.97 -14.96
CA SER A 111 9.69 -15.66 -15.94
C SER A 111 8.18 -15.55 -15.66
N SER A 112 7.75 -14.56 -14.87
CA SER A 112 6.34 -14.34 -14.53
C SER A 112 5.61 -13.56 -15.63
N LYS A 113 4.28 -13.63 -15.68
CA LYS A 113 3.47 -12.81 -16.60
C LYS A 113 3.67 -11.32 -16.34
N TYR A 114 3.57 -10.48 -17.37
CA TYR A 114 3.77 -9.03 -17.29
C TYR A 114 3.04 -8.38 -16.10
N TRP A 115 1.72 -8.57 -15.99
CA TRP A 115 0.93 -7.98 -14.89
C TRP A 115 1.33 -8.49 -13.51
N THR A 116 1.84 -9.72 -13.40
CA THR A 116 2.43 -10.22 -12.14
C THR A 116 3.71 -9.48 -11.81
N GLN A 117 4.56 -9.23 -12.80
CA GLN A 117 5.81 -8.49 -12.59
C GLN A 117 5.55 -7.06 -12.11
N ILE A 118 4.63 -6.35 -12.77
CA ILE A 118 4.24 -4.98 -12.42
C ILE A 118 3.59 -4.94 -11.04
N HIS A 119 2.65 -5.84 -10.74
CA HIS A 119 2.03 -5.94 -9.41
C HIS A 119 3.09 -6.13 -8.31
N THR A 120 4.03 -7.06 -8.51
CA THR A 120 5.10 -7.32 -7.53
C THR A 120 6.01 -6.11 -7.35
N LEU A 121 6.36 -5.40 -8.42
CA LEU A 121 7.18 -4.19 -8.34
C LEU A 121 6.47 -3.07 -7.56
N LEU A 122 5.26 -2.70 -7.97
CA LEU A 122 4.50 -1.61 -7.35
C LEU A 122 4.18 -1.93 -5.89
N GLY A 123 3.77 -3.17 -5.62
CA GLY A 123 3.52 -3.66 -4.26
C GLY A 123 4.77 -3.58 -3.38
N LEU A 124 5.92 -4.06 -3.85
CA LEU A 124 7.14 -4.03 -3.06
C LEU A 124 7.62 -2.59 -2.77
N ILE A 125 7.61 -1.70 -3.76
CA ILE A 125 7.98 -0.30 -3.55
C ILE A 125 7.02 0.34 -2.53
N SER A 126 5.71 0.09 -2.65
CA SER A 126 4.73 0.62 -1.69
C SER A 126 4.99 0.15 -0.26
N LEU A 127 5.33 -1.13 -0.07
CA LEU A 127 5.65 -1.71 1.23
C LEU A 127 6.91 -1.10 1.83
N ILE A 128 7.98 -0.97 1.04
CA ILE A 128 9.23 -0.36 1.49
C ILE A 128 8.97 1.07 1.97
N LEU A 129 8.28 1.87 1.15
CA LEU A 129 7.96 3.25 1.54
C LEU A 129 7.11 3.29 2.82
N ALA A 130 6.11 2.43 2.96
CA ALA A 130 5.28 2.35 4.17
C ALA A 130 6.07 1.93 5.41
N TRP A 131 6.95 0.93 5.30
CA TRP A 131 7.75 0.45 6.42
C TRP A 131 8.83 1.44 6.84
N LEU A 132 9.33 2.28 5.93
CA LEU A 132 10.27 3.35 6.26
C LEU A 132 9.62 4.51 7.03
N GLN A 133 8.29 4.69 6.93
CA GLN A 133 7.58 5.79 7.60
C GLN A 133 7.77 5.85 9.13
N PRO A 134 7.58 4.76 9.91
CA PRO A 134 7.80 4.80 11.35
C PRO A 134 9.26 5.12 11.70
N PHE A 135 10.24 4.56 10.99
CA PHE A 135 11.66 4.85 11.24
C PHE A 135 11.99 6.31 10.94
N GLY A 136 11.51 6.85 9.82
CA GLY A 136 11.64 8.28 9.52
C GLY A 136 10.97 9.14 10.59
N SER A 137 9.86 8.68 11.16
CA SER A 137 9.16 9.37 12.24
C SER A 137 9.89 9.38 13.58
N LEU A 138 10.86 8.47 13.80
CA LEU A 138 11.74 8.51 14.98
C LEU A 138 12.74 9.68 14.89
N LEU A 139 13.11 10.08 13.67
CA LEU A 139 13.99 11.23 13.41
C LEU A 139 13.24 12.57 13.44
N ARG A 140 11.98 12.58 13.89
CA ARG A 140 11.13 13.77 13.90
C ARG A 140 11.63 14.80 14.91
N CYS A 141 11.98 15.98 14.42
CA CYS A 141 12.40 17.12 15.25
C CYS A 141 11.27 17.67 16.15
N ALA A 142 11.63 18.50 17.13
CA ALA A 142 10.69 19.14 18.06
C ALA A 142 9.59 19.96 17.34
N PRO A 143 8.41 20.17 17.96
CA PRO A 143 7.26 20.81 17.31
C PRO A 143 7.52 22.23 16.77
N VAL A 144 8.41 22.99 17.39
CA VAL A 144 8.72 24.40 17.07
C VAL A 144 9.96 24.53 16.16
N HIS A 145 10.63 23.41 15.83
CA HIS A 145 11.88 23.43 15.06
C HIS A 145 11.64 23.81 13.59
N PRO A 146 12.49 24.62 12.93
CA PRO A 146 12.28 25.05 11.54
C PRO A 146 12.20 23.89 10.54
N LEU A 147 13.01 22.83 10.73
CA LEU A 147 12.96 21.61 9.91
C LEU A 147 11.65 20.81 10.05
N ARG A 148 10.77 21.16 11.00
CA ARG A 148 9.50 20.46 11.21
C ARG A 148 8.58 20.54 10.00
N ARG A 149 8.61 21.67 9.29
CA ARG A 149 7.82 21.85 8.06
C ARG A 149 8.29 20.90 6.96
N MET A 150 9.61 20.81 6.76
CA MET A 150 10.21 19.87 5.80
C MET A 150 9.87 18.42 6.16
N PHE A 151 10.07 18.02 7.42
CA PHE A 151 9.71 16.69 7.90
C PHE A 151 8.24 16.35 7.60
N ASN A 152 7.31 17.25 7.97
CA ASN A 152 5.88 17.00 7.77
C ASN A 152 5.52 16.85 6.28
N TRP A 153 6.14 17.64 5.40
CA TRP A 153 5.90 17.57 3.97
C TRP A 153 6.48 16.30 3.35
N SER A 154 7.73 15.96 3.68
CA SER A 154 8.38 14.73 3.19
C SER A 154 7.66 13.48 3.69
N HIS A 155 7.32 13.40 4.98
CA HIS A 155 6.58 12.28 5.56
C HIS A 155 5.22 12.09 4.85
N ARG A 156 4.50 13.19 4.61
CA ARG A 156 3.23 13.18 3.87
C ARG A 156 3.42 12.73 2.43
N LEU A 157 4.40 13.27 1.71
CA LEU A 157 4.65 12.94 0.31
C LEU A 157 4.94 11.45 0.13
N ILE A 158 5.85 10.92 0.94
CA ILE A 158 6.20 9.49 0.91
C ILE A 158 4.95 8.64 1.20
N GLY A 159 4.08 9.08 2.10
CA GLY A 159 2.86 8.35 2.46
C GLY A 159 1.85 8.32 1.31
N VAL A 160 1.67 9.46 0.62
CA VAL A 160 0.80 9.56 -0.55
C VAL A 160 1.33 8.71 -1.70
N VAL A 161 2.64 8.74 -1.97
CA VAL A 161 3.26 7.92 -3.02
C VAL A 161 3.11 6.44 -2.69
N ALA A 162 3.37 6.01 -1.45
CA ALA A 162 3.19 4.63 -1.02
C ALA A 162 1.74 4.17 -1.24
N PHE A 163 0.76 4.98 -0.83
CA PHE A 163 -0.66 4.70 -1.00
C PHE A 163 -1.07 4.60 -2.48
N ALA A 164 -0.59 5.50 -3.32
CA ALA A 164 -0.88 5.51 -4.76
C ALA A 164 -0.34 4.24 -5.44
N LEU A 165 0.89 3.83 -5.14
CA LEU A 165 1.49 2.61 -5.65
C LEU A 165 0.73 1.36 -5.19
N ALA A 166 0.31 1.31 -3.92
CA ALA A 166 -0.50 0.22 -3.39
C ALA A 166 -1.89 0.15 -4.06
N THR A 167 -2.51 1.31 -4.32
CA THR A 167 -3.78 1.40 -5.04
C THR A 167 -3.64 0.89 -6.48
N ALA A 168 -2.55 1.25 -7.17
CA ALA A 168 -2.27 0.71 -8.49
C ALA A 168 -2.03 -0.80 -8.47
N ALA A 169 -1.26 -1.32 -7.51
CA ALA A 169 -1.00 -2.75 -7.37
C ALA A 169 -2.29 -3.55 -7.09
N THR A 170 -3.19 -3.02 -6.27
CA THR A 170 -4.48 -3.64 -5.95
C THR A 170 -5.47 -3.56 -7.12
N ALA A 171 -5.49 -2.46 -7.87
CA ALA A 171 -6.25 -2.35 -9.11
C ALA A 171 -5.80 -3.39 -10.15
N ILE A 172 -4.48 -3.62 -10.31
CA ILE A 172 -3.96 -4.70 -11.15
C ILE A 172 -4.50 -6.06 -10.69
N THR A 173 -4.48 -6.34 -9.38
CA THR A 173 -5.05 -7.58 -8.84
C THR A 173 -6.53 -7.72 -9.18
N ALA A 174 -7.31 -6.65 -8.99
CA ALA A 174 -8.74 -6.65 -9.26
C ALA A 174 -9.04 -6.98 -10.73
N LEU A 175 -8.32 -6.34 -11.65
CA LEU A 175 -8.59 -6.40 -13.09
C LEU A 175 -7.94 -7.60 -13.79
N GLN A 176 -6.78 -8.07 -13.32
CA GLN A 176 -5.95 -9.03 -14.05
C GLN A 176 -5.90 -10.42 -13.42
N PHE A 177 -6.20 -10.55 -12.12
CA PHE A 177 -6.10 -11.83 -11.42
C PHE A 177 -7.49 -12.38 -11.10
N LYS A 178 -7.67 -13.70 -11.24
CA LYS A 178 -8.90 -14.41 -10.83
C LYS A 178 -8.62 -15.17 -9.54
N ILE A 179 -8.82 -14.52 -8.39
CA ILE A 179 -8.54 -15.12 -7.07
C ILE A 179 -9.80 -15.79 -6.49
N TRP A 180 -10.97 -15.19 -6.73
CA TRP A 180 -12.28 -15.75 -6.34
C TRP A 180 -13.08 -16.17 -7.57
N GLN A 181 -14.04 -17.09 -7.37
CA GLN A 181 -14.93 -17.55 -8.43
C GLN A 181 -15.83 -16.42 -8.94
N GLN A 182 -16.29 -15.56 -8.03
CA GLN A 182 -17.10 -14.39 -8.35
C GLN A 182 -16.19 -13.20 -8.66
N HIS A 183 -15.94 -12.95 -9.95
CA HIS A 183 -15.05 -11.87 -10.39
C HIS A 183 -15.62 -10.48 -10.08
N GLU A 184 -16.92 -10.29 -10.26
CA GLU A 184 -17.60 -9.01 -9.94
C GLU A 184 -17.45 -8.64 -8.47
N LEU A 185 -17.61 -9.60 -7.56
CA LEU A 185 -17.42 -9.35 -6.14
C LEU A 185 -15.99 -8.94 -5.81
N GLN A 186 -15.00 -9.53 -6.50
CA GLN A 186 -13.59 -9.14 -6.34
C GLN A 186 -13.36 -7.69 -6.81
N LEU A 187 -13.93 -7.30 -7.96
CA LEU A 187 -13.83 -5.93 -8.47
C LEU A 187 -14.44 -4.93 -7.49
N VAL A 188 -15.66 -5.21 -7.02
CA VAL A 188 -16.36 -4.36 -6.04
C VAL A 188 -15.55 -4.25 -4.75
N LEU A 189 -15.07 -5.36 -4.19
CA LEU A 189 -14.38 -5.37 -2.90
C LEU A 189 -13.06 -4.59 -2.94
N VAL A 190 -12.35 -4.61 -4.07
CA VAL A 190 -11.03 -3.97 -4.19
C VAL A 190 -11.13 -2.51 -4.67
N LEU A 191 -12.05 -2.21 -5.59
CA LEU A 191 -12.16 -0.88 -6.18
C LEU A 191 -13.08 0.07 -5.39
N SER A 192 -14.18 -0.43 -4.80
CA SER A 192 -15.12 0.43 -4.07
C SER A 192 -14.49 1.15 -2.87
N PRO A 193 -13.58 0.56 -2.06
CA PRO A 193 -12.97 1.29 -0.95
C PRO A 193 -12.09 2.45 -1.42
N SER A 194 -11.42 2.29 -2.56
CA SER A 194 -10.63 3.36 -3.19
C SER A 194 -11.53 4.52 -3.63
N VAL A 195 -12.65 4.21 -4.29
CA VAL A 195 -13.63 5.21 -4.74
C VAL A 195 -14.25 5.93 -3.55
N ILE A 196 -14.71 5.19 -2.54
CA ILE A 196 -15.29 5.77 -1.31
C ILE A 196 -14.29 6.69 -0.64
N LEU A 197 -13.03 6.26 -0.51
CA LEU A 197 -11.99 7.09 0.11
C LEU A 197 -11.76 8.40 -0.67
N ILE A 198 -11.63 8.32 -1.99
CA ILE A 198 -11.46 9.51 -2.85
C ILE A 198 -12.65 10.45 -2.67
N THR A 199 -13.87 9.93 -2.74
CA THR A 199 -15.11 10.70 -2.56
C THR A 199 -15.15 11.38 -1.18
N LEU A 200 -14.83 10.65 -0.10
CA LEU A 200 -14.77 11.21 1.24
C LEU A 200 -13.73 12.33 1.33
N VAL A 201 -12.54 12.14 0.77
CA VAL A 201 -11.49 13.16 0.77
C VAL A 201 -11.92 14.42 0.01
N VAL A 202 -12.51 14.27 -1.18
CA VAL A 202 -13.01 15.38 -1.98
C VAL A 202 -14.13 16.11 -1.24
N LEU A 203 -15.08 15.38 -0.66
CA LEU A 203 -16.16 15.94 0.14
C LEU A 203 -15.62 16.75 1.33
N PHE A 204 -14.67 16.21 2.09
CA PHE A 204 -14.07 16.92 3.22
C PHE A 204 -13.32 18.19 2.78
N ILE A 205 -12.62 18.17 1.63
CA ILE A 205 -11.97 19.37 1.09
C ILE A 205 -13.01 20.42 0.71
N PHE A 206 -14.09 20.00 0.04
CA PHE A 206 -15.18 20.89 -0.35
C PHE A 206 -15.86 21.51 0.87
N LEU A 207 -16.25 20.69 1.85
CA LEU A 207 -16.89 21.16 3.09
C LEU A 207 -16.00 22.16 3.84
N ASN A 208 -14.72 21.87 4.01
CA ASN A 208 -13.80 22.82 4.63
C ASN A 208 -13.71 24.13 3.84
N SER A 209 -13.65 24.05 2.51
CA SER A 209 -13.58 25.23 1.66
C SER A 209 -14.86 26.08 1.73
N THR A 210 -16.02 25.45 1.93
CA THR A 210 -17.30 26.17 2.14
C THR A 210 -17.40 26.82 3.51
N VAL A 211 -16.94 26.14 4.57
CA VAL A 211 -16.91 26.70 5.94
C VAL A 211 -15.95 27.89 6.00
N ASP A 212 -14.75 27.75 5.44
CA ASP A 212 -13.73 28.81 5.43
C ASP A 212 -14.25 30.07 4.71
N ARG A 213 -15.01 29.92 3.61
CA ARG A 213 -15.65 31.05 2.92
C ARG A 213 -16.71 31.72 3.79
N HIS A 214 -17.58 30.94 4.41
CA HIS A 214 -18.68 31.47 5.23
C HIS A 214 -18.17 32.20 6.48
N ASP A 215 -17.10 31.71 7.12
CA ASP A 215 -16.47 32.41 8.25
C ASP A 215 -15.78 33.71 7.81
N HIS A 216 -15.20 33.74 6.61
CA HIS A 216 -14.60 34.95 6.04
C HIS A 216 -15.65 36.01 5.67
N ASP A 217 -16.81 35.59 5.17
CA ASP A 217 -17.93 36.50 4.86
C ASP A 217 -18.55 37.08 6.14
N LYS A 218 -18.67 36.27 7.21
CA LYS A 218 -19.14 36.74 8.53
C LYS A 218 -18.17 37.70 9.21
N GLY A 219 -16.85 37.45 9.11
CA GLY A 219 -15.83 38.30 9.71
C GLY A 219 -15.66 39.67 9.05
N ASN A 220 -16.12 39.83 7.80
CA ASN A 220 -16.13 41.10 7.05
C ASN A 220 -17.49 41.83 7.11
N GLY A 221 -18.50 41.24 7.77
CA GLY A 221 -19.89 41.72 7.74
C GLY A 221 -20.34 42.57 8.92
N ASP A 222 -19.53 42.74 9.98
CA ASP A 222 -19.85 43.59 11.13
C ASP A 222 -18.98 44.87 11.13
N PRO A 223 -19.56 46.07 10.92
CA PRO A 223 -18.93 47.35 11.22
C PRO A 223 -18.83 47.64 12.73
#